data_AF-A0A7Y6PAF2-F1
#
_entry.id   AF-A0A7Y6PAF2-F1
#
_cell.length_a   1.000
_cell.length_b   1.000
_cell.length_c   1.000
_cell.angle_alpha   90.00
_cell.angle_beta   90.00
_cell.angle_gamma   90.00
#
_symmetry.space_group_name_H-M   'P 1'
#
loop_
_entity.id
_entity.type
_entity.pdbx_description
1 polymer ?
#
loop_
_entity_poly.entity_id
_entity_poly.type
_entity_poly.pdbx_seq_one_letter_code
_entity_poly.pdbx_strand_id
1 'polypeptide(L)'
;MEKSLKIMNFTLYQYKYISKDDSTYLKGLAILIMICLHVFGSRAVNLPAYQQMDDFVFMGRPLSFCLSRFCSICVHIYILLSGYGLFIVYRRKVEKGVGMKNLKRISLLMAKVILVGTIFYPISLFYPDLQWHFSFMECVRMLLGYSGNYEWWFLRPYLIIAALSPFLLKGINKKSVICLTISLLLYFLTKYLIYFHDFHLFVILEQVFILCLPFFLGAIL
;
A
#
# COMPACT_ATOMS: atom_id res chain seq x y z
N MET A 1 -21.30 38.34 3.08
CA MET A 1 -20.48 38.03 1.88
C MET A 1 -19.19 37.27 2.23
N GLU A 2 -18.43 37.72 3.24
CA GLU A 2 -17.16 37.10 3.66
C GLU A 2 -17.28 35.64 4.16
N LYS A 3 -18.35 35.30 4.89
CA LYS A 3 -18.65 33.90 5.28
C LYS A 3 -18.92 32.98 4.08
N SER A 4 -19.62 33.49 3.07
CA SER A 4 -19.91 32.77 1.81
C SER A 4 -18.63 32.57 0.99
N LEU A 5 -17.77 33.59 0.90
CA LEU A 5 -16.46 33.50 0.23
C LEU A 5 -15.54 32.49 0.93
N LYS A 6 -15.55 32.43 2.26
CA LYS A 6 -14.75 31.48 3.06
C LYS A 6 -15.26 30.04 2.90
N ILE A 7 -16.58 29.85 2.81
CA ILE A 7 -17.20 28.55 2.53
C ILE A 7 -16.90 28.11 1.09
N MET A 8 -16.97 29.03 0.12
CA MET A 8 -16.71 28.79 -1.30
C MET A 8 -15.24 28.47 -1.57
N ASN A 9 -14.30 29.17 -0.91
CA ASN A 9 -12.88 28.83 -0.93
C ASN A 9 -12.59 27.49 -0.22
N PHE A 10 -13.36 27.14 0.80
CA PHE A 10 -13.23 25.86 1.51
C PHE A 10 -13.79 24.68 0.70
N THR A 11 -14.86 24.87 -0.07
CA THR A 11 -15.41 23.86 -1.00
C THR A 11 -14.54 23.71 -2.25
N LEU A 12 -13.95 24.78 -2.78
CA LEU A 12 -12.96 24.70 -3.88
C LEU A 12 -11.69 23.95 -3.48
N TYR A 13 -11.27 24.02 -2.22
CA TYR A 13 -10.16 23.22 -1.70
C TYR A 13 -10.52 21.75 -1.43
N GLN A 14 -11.81 21.38 -1.38
CA GLN A 14 -12.25 20.00 -1.14
C GLN A 14 -12.27 19.12 -2.40
N TYR A 15 -12.19 19.70 -3.58
CA TYR A 15 -12.33 19.00 -4.86
C TYR A 15 -11.29 19.50 -5.85
N LYS A 16 -10.02 19.10 -5.69
CA LYS A 16 -9.05 19.42 -6.75
C LYS A 16 -9.04 18.37 -7.86
N TYR A 17 -9.06 17.07 -7.55
CA TYR A 17 -9.03 16.02 -8.59
C TYR A 17 -9.72 14.68 -8.25
N ILE A 18 -9.86 14.26 -6.98
CA ILE A 18 -10.46 12.96 -6.60
C ILE A 18 -11.53 13.16 -5.51
N SER A 19 -12.79 12.84 -5.82
CA SER A 19 -13.87 12.87 -4.83
C SER A 19 -13.78 11.68 -3.85
N LYS A 20 -14.60 11.71 -2.80
CA LYS A 20 -14.71 10.55 -1.88
C LYS A 20 -15.27 9.32 -2.58
N ASP A 21 -16.17 9.53 -3.54
CA ASP A 21 -16.80 8.46 -4.29
C ASP A 21 -15.78 7.87 -5.26
N ASP A 22 -15.01 8.70 -5.97
CA ASP A 22 -13.88 8.27 -6.81
C ASP A 22 -12.85 7.47 -6.02
N SER A 23 -12.50 7.92 -4.81
CA SER A 23 -11.61 7.16 -3.93
C SER A 23 -12.18 5.79 -3.55
N THR A 24 -13.50 5.66 -3.45
CA THR A 24 -14.17 4.39 -3.14
C THR A 24 -14.15 3.47 -4.36
N TYR A 25 -14.47 4.00 -5.55
CA TYR A 25 -14.38 3.25 -6.82
C TYR A 25 -12.95 2.76 -7.09
N LEU A 26 -11.94 3.62 -6.91
CA LEU A 26 -10.53 3.27 -7.10
C LEU A 26 -10.05 2.21 -6.09
N LYS A 27 -10.53 2.25 -4.84
CA LYS A 27 -10.26 1.17 -3.87
C LYS A 27 -10.91 -0.14 -4.31
N GLY A 28 -12.14 -0.10 -4.80
CA GLY A 28 -12.82 -1.29 -5.35
C GLY A 28 -12.04 -1.89 -6.52
N LEU A 29 -11.61 -1.04 -7.47
CA LEU A 29 -10.76 -1.46 -8.58
C LEU A 29 -9.45 -2.09 -8.10
N ALA A 30 -8.80 -1.49 -7.10
CA ALA A 30 -7.56 -2.04 -6.53
C ALA A 30 -7.78 -3.43 -5.89
N ILE A 31 -8.94 -3.69 -5.28
CA ILE A 31 -9.31 -5.04 -4.77
C ILE A 31 -9.41 -6.02 -5.94
N LEU A 32 -10.12 -5.66 -7.00
CA LEU A 32 -10.28 -6.53 -8.17
C LEU A 32 -8.92 -6.87 -8.81
N ILE A 33 -8.04 -5.87 -8.96
CA ILE A 33 -6.68 -6.07 -9.44
C ILE A 33 -5.88 -6.98 -8.49
N MET A 34 -6.04 -6.81 -7.17
CA MET A 34 -5.36 -7.64 -6.17
C MET A 34 -5.85 -9.11 -6.23
N ILE A 35 -7.13 -9.35 -6.48
CA ILE A 35 -7.65 -10.70 -6.72
C ILE A 35 -7.00 -11.29 -7.96
N CYS A 36 -6.93 -10.55 -9.09
CA CYS A 36 -6.25 -11.03 -10.29
C CYS A 36 -4.77 -11.35 -10.04
N LEU A 37 -4.06 -10.52 -9.26
CA LEU A 37 -2.67 -10.77 -8.87
C LEU A 37 -2.52 -12.10 -8.12
N HIS A 38 -3.39 -12.40 -7.15
CA HIS A 38 -3.26 -13.60 -6.33
C HIS A 38 -3.81 -14.86 -6.99
N VAL A 39 -4.83 -14.73 -7.83
CA VAL A 39 -5.41 -15.87 -8.59
C VAL A 39 -4.49 -16.32 -9.72
N PHE A 40 -3.84 -15.38 -10.44
CA PHE A 40 -3.00 -15.66 -11.60
C PHE A 40 -1.49 -15.50 -11.33
N GLY A 41 -1.10 -15.28 -10.07
CA GLY A 41 0.28 -15.01 -9.64
C GLY A 41 1.16 -16.26 -9.54
N SER A 42 2.46 -16.06 -9.27
CA SER A 42 3.51 -17.11 -9.31
C SER A 42 3.25 -18.39 -8.52
N ARG A 43 2.36 -18.37 -7.52
CA ARG A 43 1.99 -19.60 -6.79
C ARG A 43 0.91 -20.40 -7.49
N ALA A 44 0.06 -19.75 -8.28
CA ALA A 44 -0.99 -20.41 -9.05
C ALA A 44 -0.41 -21.34 -10.11
N VAL A 45 0.71 -20.95 -10.75
CA VAL A 45 1.38 -21.75 -11.81
C VAL A 45 1.82 -23.14 -11.33
N ASN A 46 2.11 -23.31 -10.04
CA ASN A 46 2.52 -24.59 -9.47
C ASN A 46 1.33 -25.46 -9.02
N LEU A 47 0.08 -24.96 -9.10
CA LEU A 47 -1.09 -25.76 -8.78
C LEU A 47 -1.48 -26.64 -9.98
N PRO A 48 -1.82 -27.92 -9.76
CA PRO A 48 -2.27 -28.81 -10.83
C PRO A 48 -3.46 -28.25 -11.62
N ALA A 49 -4.37 -27.56 -10.94
CA ALA A 49 -5.53 -26.91 -11.54
C ALA A 49 -5.16 -25.81 -12.54
N TYR A 50 -4.01 -25.17 -12.40
CA TYR A 50 -3.53 -24.13 -13.31
C TYR A 50 -2.78 -24.71 -14.50
N GLN A 51 -2.09 -25.83 -14.30
CA GLN A 51 -1.42 -26.58 -15.37
C GLN A 51 -2.41 -27.21 -16.35
N GLN A 52 -3.66 -27.40 -15.93
CA GLN A 52 -4.77 -27.94 -16.73
C GLN A 52 -5.61 -26.85 -17.42
N MET A 53 -5.33 -25.56 -17.17
CA MET A 53 -6.06 -24.47 -17.82
C MET A 53 -5.46 -24.20 -19.20
N ASP A 54 -6.32 -24.11 -20.21
CA ASP A 54 -5.94 -23.65 -21.55
C ASP A 54 -5.61 -22.15 -21.49
N ASP A 55 -4.34 -21.82 -21.28
CA ASP A 55 -3.84 -20.45 -21.34
C ASP A 55 -3.03 -20.22 -22.63
N PHE A 56 -3.15 -19.00 -23.15
CA PHE A 56 -2.36 -18.58 -24.29
C PHE A 56 -0.90 -18.42 -23.87
N VAL A 57 0.01 -19.15 -24.50
CA VAL A 57 1.43 -19.09 -24.16
C VAL A 57 2.10 -17.94 -24.91
N PHE A 58 2.62 -16.97 -24.17
CA PHE A 58 3.39 -15.85 -24.70
C PHE A 58 4.83 -15.89 -24.15
N MET A 59 5.84 -15.95 -25.04
CA MET A 59 7.26 -16.06 -24.67
C MET A 59 7.58 -17.21 -23.69
N GLY A 60 6.96 -18.38 -23.90
CA GLY A 60 7.20 -19.56 -23.06
C GLY A 60 6.60 -19.47 -21.66
N ARG A 61 5.75 -18.46 -21.37
CA ARG A 61 5.00 -18.34 -20.12
C ARG A 61 3.50 -18.14 -20.40
N PRO A 62 2.63 -18.54 -19.48
CA PRO A 62 1.19 -18.29 -19.62
C PRO A 62 0.90 -16.78 -19.67
N LEU A 63 0.05 -16.32 -20.57
CA LEU A 63 -0.31 -14.90 -20.71
C LEU A 63 -0.93 -14.36 -19.42
N SER A 64 -1.78 -15.16 -18.77
CA SER A 64 -2.37 -14.82 -17.47
C SER A 64 -1.31 -14.53 -16.40
N PHE A 65 -0.20 -15.27 -16.41
CA PHE A 65 0.94 -15.04 -15.52
C PHE A 65 1.65 -13.73 -15.85
N CYS A 66 1.85 -13.41 -17.14
CA CYS A 66 2.44 -12.13 -17.54
C CYS A 66 1.56 -10.95 -17.11
N LEU A 67 0.24 -11.06 -17.26
CA LEU A 67 -0.73 -10.05 -16.83
C LEU A 67 -0.76 -9.88 -15.30
N SER A 68 -0.68 -10.97 -14.54
CA SER A 68 -0.69 -10.90 -13.08
C SER A 68 0.50 -10.11 -12.51
N ARG A 69 1.65 -10.10 -13.19
CA ARG A 69 2.80 -9.26 -12.80
C ARG A 69 2.47 -7.76 -12.83
N PHE A 70 1.67 -7.30 -13.79
CA PHE A 70 1.20 -5.91 -13.84
C PHE A 70 0.22 -5.59 -12.72
N CYS A 71 -0.57 -6.57 -12.28
CA CYS A 71 -1.52 -6.41 -11.18
C CYS A 71 -0.86 -6.08 -9.83
N SER A 72 0.46 -6.21 -9.70
CA SER A 72 1.22 -5.73 -8.52
C SER A 72 1.10 -4.22 -8.27
N ILE A 73 0.56 -3.45 -9.23
CA ILE A 73 0.25 -2.03 -9.08
C ILE A 73 -0.85 -1.75 -8.03
N CYS A 74 -1.67 -2.72 -7.65
CA CYS A 74 -2.77 -2.53 -6.69
C CYS A 74 -2.34 -1.87 -5.38
N VAL A 75 -1.18 -2.28 -4.83
CA VAL A 75 -0.62 -1.69 -3.61
C VAL A 75 -0.25 -0.22 -3.84
N HIS A 76 0.32 0.11 -4.99
CA HIS A 76 0.70 1.48 -5.33
C HIS A 76 -0.53 2.40 -5.44
N ILE A 77 -1.65 1.88 -5.96
CA ILE A 77 -2.94 2.62 -6.00
C ILE A 77 -3.41 2.94 -4.57
N TYR A 78 -3.38 1.98 -3.65
CA TYR A 78 -3.76 2.23 -2.26
C TYR A 78 -2.87 3.27 -1.58
N ILE A 79 -1.57 3.22 -1.82
CA ILE A 79 -0.61 4.17 -1.26
C ILE A 79 -0.82 5.58 -1.82
N LEU A 80 -1.10 5.69 -3.13
CA LEU A 80 -1.45 6.94 -3.79
C LEU A 80 -2.71 7.56 -3.18
N LEU A 81 -3.79 6.77 -3.02
CA LEU A 81 -5.02 7.24 -2.38
C LEU A 81 -4.79 7.61 -0.91
N SER A 82 -3.89 6.92 -0.22
CA SER A 82 -3.53 7.25 1.16
C SER A 82 -2.78 8.58 1.25
N GLY A 83 -1.82 8.82 0.35
CA GLY A 83 -1.11 10.10 0.22
C GLY A 83 -2.06 11.26 -0.01
N TYR A 84 -3.00 11.10 -0.95
CA TYR A 84 -4.06 12.08 -1.24
C TYR A 84 -4.92 12.40 0.00
N GLY A 85 -5.48 11.35 0.62
CA GLY A 85 -6.36 11.51 1.77
C GLY A 85 -5.64 12.06 3.01
N LEU A 86 -4.37 11.70 3.21
CA LEU A 86 -3.56 12.22 4.31
C LEU A 86 -3.15 13.68 4.07
N PHE A 87 -2.85 14.09 2.83
CA PHE A 87 -2.49 15.47 2.51
C PHE A 87 -3.66 16.45 2.74
N ILE A 88 -4.88 16.08 2.34
CA ILE A 88 -6.08 16.88 2.65
C ILE A 88 -6.24 17.08 4.16
N VAL A 89 -6.00 16.03 4.94
CA VAL A 89 -6.10 16.10 6.40
C VAL A 89 -4.98 16.96 6.98
N TYR A 90 -3.77 16.84 6.44
CA TYR A 90 -2.61 17.63 6.83
C TYR A 90 -2.92 19.11 6.67
N ARG A 91 -3.38 19.53 5.49
CA ARG A 91 -3.75 20.93 5.24
C ARG A 91 -4.88 21.41 6.15
N ARG A 92 -5.89 20.58 6.38
CA ARG A 92 -7.03 20.96 7.23
C ARG A 92 -6.65 21.16 8.71
N LYS A 93 -5.72 20.35 9.22
CA LYS A 93 -5.43 20.27 10.67
C LYS A 93 -4.08 20.86 11.03
N VAL A 94 -3.01 20.46 10.35
CA VAL A 94 -1.64 20.83 10.70
C VAL A 94 -1.35 22.29 10.36
N GLU A 95 -1.88 22.82 9.25
CA GLU A 95 -1.82 24.28 8.98
C GLU A 95 -2.52 25.10 10.07
N LYS A 96 -3.45 24.48 10.81
CA LYS A 96 -4.17 25.09 11.94
C LYS A 96 -3.59 24.72 13.31
N GLY A 97 -2.39 24.13 13.36
CA GLY A 97 -1.72 23.73 14.60
C GLY A 97 -2.30 22.48 15.28
N VAL A 98 -3.22 21.75 14.63
CA VAL A 98 -3.85 20.55 15.20
C VAL A 98 -3.19 19.27 14.65
N GLY A 99 -2.87 18.32 15.54
CA GLY A 99 -2.30 17.03 15.17
C GLY A 99 -3.21 16.17 14.28
N MET A 100 -2.63 15.39 13.36
CA MET A 100 -3.35 14.59 12.36
C MET A 100 -4.12 13.36 12.93
N LYS A 101 -3.91 13.03 14.21
CA LYS A 101 -4.42 11.82 14.89
C LYS A 101 -3.98 10.53 14.18
N ASN A 102 -2.72 10.45 13.74
CA ASN A 102 -2.18 9.29 13.01
C ASN A 102 -2.24 8.00 13.83
N LEU A 103 -1.99 8.07 15.14
CA LEU A 103 -2.12 6.93 16.04
C LEU A 103 -3.52 6.30 15.99
N LYS A 104 -4.58 7.11 15.94
CA LYS A 104 -5.96 6.61 15.81
C LYS A 104 -6.20 5.91 14.45
N ARG A 105 -5.55 6.37 13.39
CA ARG A 105 -5.67 5.74 12.06
C ARG A 105 -4.95 4.41 12.01
N ILE A 106 -3.73 4.39 12.55
CA ILE A 106 -2.91 3.19 12.67
C ILE A 106 -3.64 2.17 13.54
N SER A 107 -4.19 2.56 14.69
CA SER A 107 -4.93 1.63 15.56
C SER A 107 -6.19 1.07 14.88
N LEU A 108 -6.94 1.89 14.12
CA LEU A 108 -8.07 1.41 13.33
C LEU A 108 -7.66 0.42 12.24
N LEU A 109 -6.51 0.63 11.59
CA LEU A 109 -5.97 -0.34 10.64
C LEU A 109 -5.58 -1.63 11.35
N MET A 110 -4.84 -1.55 12.46
CA MET A 110 -4.44 -2.73 13.24
C MET A 110 -5.65 -3.50 13.76
N ALA A 111 -6.72 -2.83 14.18
CA ALA A 111 -7.96 -3.49 14.57
C ALA A 111 -8.57 -4.32 13.42
N LYS A 112 -8.53 -3.81 12.18
CA LYS A 112 -8.98 -4.57 11.00
C LYS A 112 -8.06 -5.75 10.70
N VAL A 113 -6.74 -5.57 10.80
CA VAL A 113 -5.76 -6.66 10.62
C VAL A 113 -5.96 -7.74 11.67
N ILE A 114 -6.17 -7.35 12.93
CA ILE A 114 -6.47 -8.27 14.03
C ILE A 114 -7.78 -9.00 13.74
N LEU A 115 -8.85 -8.32 13.32
CA LEU A 115 -10.12 -8.96 12.96
C LEU A 115 -9.94 -10.04 11.88
N VAL A 116 -9.25 -9.70 10.78
CA VAL A 116 -8.95 -10.66 9.71
C VAL A 116 -8.11 -11.82 10.25
N GLY A 117 -7.05 -11.52 11.02
CA GLY A 117 -6.23 -12.52 11.69
C GLY A 117 -7.07 -13.46 12.56
N THR A 118 -7.95 -12.94 13.41
CA THR A 118 -8.80 -13.74 14.30
C THR A 118 -9.80 -14.63 13.58
N ILE A 119 -10.20 -14.30 12.34
CA ILE A 119 -11.12 -15.13 11.55
C ILE A 119 -10.35 -16.22 10.81
N PHE A 120 -9.27 -15.86 10.10
CA PHE A 120 -8.55 -16.80 9.24
C PHE A 120 -7.53 -17.67 10.00
N TYR A 121 -7.03 -17.20 11.14
CA TYR A 121 -6.03 -17.92 11.93
C TYR A 121 -6.59 -19.21 12.55
N PRO A 122 -7.79 -19.24 13.19
CA PRO A 122 -8.38 -20.50 13.66
C PRO A 122 -8.68 -21.47 12.53
N ILE A 123 -9.06 -20.96 11.35
CA ILE A 123 -9.31 -21.81 10.16
C ILE A 123 -8.03 -22.55 9.76
N SER A 124 -6.86 -21.90 9.88
CA SER A 124 -5.57 -22.52 9.54
C SER A 124 -5.22 -23.73 10.42
N LEU A 125 -5.75 -23.80 11.65
CA LEU A 125 -5.52 -24.95 12.56
C LEU A 125 -6.18 -26.24 12.06
N PHE A 126 -7.19 -26.15 11.19
CA PHE A 126 -7.82 -27.32 10.57
C PHE A 126 -7.01 -27.90 9.40
N TYR A 127 -5.90 -27.25 9.01
CA TYR A 127 -5.05 -27.67 7.90
C TYR A 127 -3.62 -27.93 8.41
N PRO A 128 -3.34 -29.14 8.94
CA PRO A 128 -2.06 -29.46 9.59
C PRO A 128 -0.85 -29.38 8.65
N ASP A 129 -1.06 -29.48 7.34
CA ASP A 129 -0.01 -29.36 6.32
C ASP A 129 0.62 -27.96 6.27
N LEU A 130 0.00 -26.95 6.88
CA LEU A 130 0.50 -25.58 6.91
C LEU A 130 1.72 -25.40 7.84
N GLN A 131 2.06 -26.36 8.71
CA GLN A 131 3.24 -26.30 9.62
C GLN A 131 3.29 -25.04 10.52
N TRP A 132 2.14 -24.45 10.84
CA TRP A 132 2.08 -23.25 11.68
C TRP A 132 2.16 -23.60 13.17
N HIS A 133 3.07 -22.93 13.87
CA HIS A 133 3.28 -23.10 15.30
C HIS A 133 2.58 -21.99 16.09
N PHE A 134 1.77 -22.37 17.08
CA PHE A 134 1.06 -21.43 17.94
C PHE A 134 2.02 -20.87 19.00
N SER A 135 2.60 -19.70 18.74
CA SER A 135 3.40 -18.95 19.71
C SER A 135 2.93 -17.50 19.75
N PHE A 136 2.85 -16.92 20.95
CA PHE A 136 2.51 -15.50 21.12
C PHE A 136 3.44 -14.60 20.29
N MET A 137 4.74 -14.92 20.24
CA MET A 137 5.70 -14.17 19.44
C MET A 137 5.45 -14.30 17.94
N GLU A 138 5.01 -15.46 17.47
CA GLU A 138 4.64 -15.64 16.06
C GLU A 138 3.33 -14.91 15.72
N CYS A 139 2.36 -14.87 16.64
CA CYS A 139 1.17 -14.02 16.47
C CYS A 139 1.53 -12.53 16.38
N VAL A 140 2.43 -12.03 17.23
CA VAL A 140 2.91 -10.64 17.16
C VAL A 140 3.66 -10.39 15.84
N ARG A 141 4.54 -11.30 15.44
CA ARG A 141 5.26 -11.21 14.16
C ARG A 141 4.32 -11.23 12.97
N MET A 142 3.28 -12.05 12.97
CA MET A 142 2.24 -12.08 11.95
C MET A 142 1.47 -10.76 11.86
N LEU A 143 1.00 -10.22 13.00
CA LEU A 143 0.27 -8.95 13.04
C LEU A 143 1.12 -7.77 12.55
N LEU A 144 2.43 -7.84 12.77
CA LEU A 144 3.40 -6.88 12.27
C LEU A 144 3.91 -7.23 10.85
N GLY A 145 3.44 -8.30 10.21
CA GLY A 145 3.81 -8.70 8.86
C GLY A 145 5.22 -9.31 8.71
N TYR A 146 5.85 -9.78 9.78
CA TYR A 146 7.17 -10.44 9.79
C TYR A 146 7.13 -11.93 9.46
N SER A 147 6.08 -12.64 9.85
CA SER A 147 5.96 -14.08 9.63
C SER A 147 4.53 -14.47 9.29
N GLY A 148 4.35 -15.71 8.83
CA GLY A 148 3.06 -16.29 8.56
C GLY A 148 2.47 -15.94 7.19
N ASN A 149 2.21 -14.66 6.90
CA ASN A 149 1.55 -14.26 5.65
C ASN A 149 2.46 -13.36 4.78
N TYR A 150 3.09 -13.96 3.77
CA TYR A 150 3.92 -13.24 2.81
C TYR A 150 3.15 -12.14 2.06
N GLU A 151 1.85 -12.31 1.84
CA GLU A 151 1.04 -11.32 1.11
C GLU A 151 0.83 -10.03 1.90
N TRP A 152 1.12 -10.04 3.20
CA TRP A 152 1.02 -8.86 4.07
C TRP A 152 2.31 -8.03 4.12
N TRP A 153 3.25 -8.29 3.20
CA TRP A 153 4.51 -7.55 3.13
C TRP A 153 4.31 -6.03 3.09
N PHE A 154 3.23 -5.54 2.47
CA PHE A 154 2.93 -4.11 2.32
C PHE A 154 2.53 -3.41 3.62
N LEU A 155 2.13 -4.16 4.66
CA LEU A 155 1.60 -3.59 5.90
C LEU A 155 2.66 -2.77 6.64
N ARG A 156 3.88 -3.33 6.76
CA ARG A 156 5.02 -2.70 7.44
C ARG A 156 5.44 -1.37 6.83
N PRO A 157 5.80 -1.29 5.53
CA PRO A 157 6.20 -0.02 4.94
C PRO A 157 5.06 1.01 4.99
N TYR A 158 3.80 0.57 4.88
CA TYR A 158 2.66 1.46 5.05
C TYR A 158 2.55 2.06 6.46
N LEU A 159 2.72 1.25 7.51
CA LEU A 159 2.70 1.74 8.89
C LEU A 159 3.79 2.78 9.15
N ILE A 160 4.98 2.55 8.61
CA ILE A 160 6.11 3.49 8.69
C ILE A 160 5.76 4.80 7.97
N ILE A 161 5.28 4.73 6.73
CA ILE A 161 4.87 5.91 5.95
C ILE A 161 3.74 6.67 6.67
N ALA A 162 2.75 5.96 7.21
CA ALA A 162 1.63 6.56 7.93
C ALA A 162 2.08 7.26 9.22
N ALA A 163 3.02 6.65 9.96
CA ALA A 163 3.61 7.26 11.16
C ALA A 163 4.42 8.51 10.82
N LEU A 164 5.25 8.44 9.76
CA LEU A 164 6.10 9.54 9.29
C LEU A 164 5.34 10.59 8.45
N SER A 165 4.07 10.33 8.11
CA SER A 165 3.28 11.19 7.22
C SER A 165 3.26 12.68 7.61
N PRO A 166 3.25 13.14 8.88
CA PRO A 166 3.27 14.57 9.17
C PRO A 166 4.55 15.25 8.69
N PHE A 167 5.69 14.55 8.77
CA PHE A 167 6.99 15.04 8.32
C PHE A 167 7.10 14.97 6.80
N LEU A 168 6.70 13.85 6.21
CA LEU A 168 6.70 13.64 4.75
C LEU A 168 5.82 14.69 4.05
N LEU A 169 4.63 14.95 4.59
CA LEU A 169 3.69 15.93 4.02
C LEU A 169 4.11 17.38 4.32
N LYS A 170 4.84 17.64 5.40
CA LYS A 170 5.47 18.95 5.61
C LYS A 170 6.54 19.23 4.54
N GLY A 171 7.32 18.21 4.18
CA GLY A 171 8.30 18.28 3.08
C GLY A 171 7.63 18.58 1.74
N ILE A 172 6.62 17.79 1.36
CA ILE A 172 5.92 17.95 0.08
C ILE A 172 5.24 19.32 -0.02
N ASN A 173 4.68 19.84 1.07
CA ASN A 173 4.02 21.15 1.08
C ASN A 173 5.01 22.31 0.86
N LYS A 174 6.26 22.19 1.35
CA LYS A 174 7.27 23.24 1.24
C LYS A 174 8.05 23.17 -0.08
N LYS A 175 8.40 21.97 -0.54
CA LYS A 175 9.28 21.72 -1.69
C LYS A 175 8.82 20.49 -2.48
N SER A 176 7.62 20.55 -3.06
CA SER A 176 6.99 19.43 -3.78
C SER A 176 7.89 18.81 -4.85
N VAL A 177 8.48 19.63 -5.72
CA VAL A 177 9.34 19.18 -6.82
C VAL A 177 10.57 18.44 -6.31
N ILE A 178 11.26 18.99 -5.30
CA ILE A 178 12.47 18.37 -4.73
C ILE A 178 12.13 17.00 -4.10
N CYS A 179 11.05 16.93 -3.32
CA CYS A 179 10.62 15.67 -2.71
C CYS A 179 10.23 14.62 -3.76
N LEU A 180 9.54 15.01 -4.83
CA LEU A 180 9.23 14.11 -5.94
C LEU A 180 10.49 13.62 -6.64
N THR A 181 11.40 14.53 -7.00
CA THR A 181 12.66 14.16 -7.68
C THR A 181 13.48 13.20 -6.82
N ILE A 182 13.61 13.48 -5.50
CA ILE A 182 14.30 12.58 -4.58
C ILE A 182 13.60 11.22 -4.52
N SER A 183 12.27 11.16 -4.40
CA SER A 183 11.56 9.87 -4.39
C SER A 183 11.69 9.08 -5.69
N LEU A 184 11.77 9.77 -6.83
CA LEU A 184 11.96 9.15 -8.13
C LEU A 184 13.37 8.58 -8.26
N LEU A 185 14.39 9.34 -7.86
CA LEU A 185 15.78 8.88 -7.82
C LEU A 185 15.94 7.69 -6.87
N LEU A 186 15.35 7.76 -5.67
CA LEU A 186 15.37 6.64 -4.71
C LEU A 186 14.69 5.39 -5.29
N TYR A 187 13.54 5.55 -5.95
CA TYR A 187 12.84 4.44 -6.61
C TYR A 187 13.75 3.73 -7.63
N PHE A 188 14.35 4.47 -8.55
CA PHE A 188 15.22 3.90 -9.58
C PHE A 188 16.51 3.33 -8.98
N LEU A 189 17.12 4.02 -8.02
CA LEU A 189 18.32 3.55 -7.32
C LEU A 189 18.05 2.23 -6.60
N THR A 190 16.96 2.13 -5.84
CA THR A 190 16.59 0.88 -5.15
C THR A 190 16.35 -0.25 -6.15
N LYS A 191 15.64 0.01 -7.27
CA LYS A 191 15.42 -1.01 -8.31
C LYS A 191 16.71 -1.43 -9.01
N TYR A 192 17.59 -0.49 -9.28
CA TYR A 192 18.91 -0.74 -9.86
C TYR A 192 19.77 -1.61 -8.93
N LEU A 193 19.83 -1.26 -7.64
CA LEU A 193 20.58 -2.02 -6.63
C LEU A 193 20.06 -3.46 -6.50
N ILE A 194 18.74 -3.66 -6.43
CA ILE A 194 18.12 -5.00 -6.37
C ILE A 194 18.46 -5.84 -7.62
N TYR A 195 18.61 -5.20 -8.78
CA TYR A 195 18.86 -5.92 -10.04
C TYR A 195 20.34 -6.28 -10.24
N PHE A 196 21.27 -5.39 -9.90
CA PHE A 196 22.69 -5.54 -10.22
C PHE A 196 23.57 -6.06 -9.09
N HIS A 197 23.21 -5.79 -7.84
CA HIS A 197 23.94 -6.30 -6.69
C HIS A 197 23.01 -7.20 -5.88
N ASP A 198 23.51 -8.32 -5.37
CA ASP A 198 22.93 -9.00 -4.18
C ASP A 198 23.06 -8.11 -2.92
N PHE A 199 22.88 -6.79 -3.08
CA PHE A 199 22.82 -5.84 -1.99
C PHE A 199 21.46 -5.98 -1.34
N HIS A 200 21.41 -6.82 -0.32
CA HIS A 200 20.27 -6.85 0.59
C HIS A 200 20.34 -5.61 1.48
N LEU A 201 19.74 -4.50 1.02
CA LEU A 201 19.28 -3.49 1.98
C LEU A 201 18.29 -4.18 2.93
N PHE A 202 18.04 -3.59 4.09
CA PHE A 202 16.91 -4.06 4.91
C PHE A 202 15.66 -4.00 4.03
N VAL A 203 15.03 -5.15 3.75
CA VAL A 203 13.86 -5.31 2.85
C VAL A 203 12.78 -4.26 3.12
N ILE A 204 12.65 -3.84 4.39
CA ILE A 204 11.73 -2.79 4.84
C ILE A 204 12.07 -1.42 4.21
N LEU A 205 13.33 -1.02 4.16
CA LEU A 205 13.78 0.25 3.57
C LEU A 205 13.53 0.28 2.06
N GLU A 206 13.81 -0.82 1.36
CA GLU A 206 13.54 -0.94 -0.07
C GLU A 206 12.05 -0.72 -0.36
N GLN A 207 11.19 -1.38 0.40
CA GLN A 207 9.74 -1.25 0.26
C GLN A 207 9.25 0.17 0.58
N VAL A 208 9.80 0.81 1.62
CA VAL A 208 9.46 2.21 1.96
C VAL A 208 9.87 3.15 0.82
N PHE A 209 11.08 3.03 0.28
CA PHE A 209 11.54 3.89 -0.81
C PHE A 209 10.70 3.73 -2.08
N ILE A 210 10.36 2.48 -2.43
CA ILE A 210 9.49 2.19 -3.57
C ILE A 210 8.10 2.82 -3.39
N LEU A 211 7.52 2.72 -2.18
CA LEU A 211 6.17 3.22 -1.89
C LEU A 211 6.11 4.73 -1.58
N CYS A 212 7.23 5.40 -1.31
CA CYS A 212 7.28 6.85 -1.12
C CYS A 212 6.88 7.63 -2.39
N LEU A 213 7.29 7.15 -3.57
CA LEU A 213 6.95 7.79 -4.84
C LEU A 213 5.43 7.87 -5.09
N PRO A 214 4.66 6.76 -5.09
CA PRO A 214 3.21 6.82 -5.26
C PRO A 214 2.52 7.61 -4.13
N PHE A 215 3.06 7.58 -2.91
CA PHE A 215 2.53 8.37 -1.79
C PHE A 215 2.61 9.88 -2.07
N PHE A 216 3.77 10.36 -2.56
CA PHE A 216 3.96 11.77 -2.88
C PHE A 216 3.20 12.21 -4.13
N LEU A 217 3.10 11.35 -5.16
CA LEU A 217 2.22 11.60 -6.30
C LEU A 217 0.77 11.79 -5.83
N GLY A 218 0.31 10.91 -4.94
CA GLY A 218 -0.99 11.02 -4.27
C GLY A 218 -1.17 12.34 -3.53
N ALA A 219 -0.14 12.83 -2.84
CA ALA A 219 -0.23 14.08 -2.08
C ALA A 219 -0.25 15.36 -2.96
N ILE A 220 0.11 15.28 -4.24
CA ILE A 220 0.15 16.43 -5.16
C ILE A 220 -1.09 16.50 -6.05
N LEU A 221 -1.72 15.35 -6.32
CA LEU A 221 -3.11 15.28 -6.75
C LEU A 221 -4.00 15.99 -5.72
#